data_AF-A0A925P9G6-F1
#
_entry.id   AF-A0A925P9G6-F1
#
_cell.length_a   1.000
_cell.length_b   1.000
_cell.length_c   1.000
_cell.angle_alpha   90.00
_cell.angle_beta   90.00
_cell.angle_gamma   90.00
#
_symmetry.space_group_name_H-M   'P 1'
#
loop_
_entity.id
_entity.type
_entity.pdbx_description
1 polymer ?
#
loop_
_entity_poly.entity_id
_entity_poly.type
_entity_poly.pdbx_seq_one_letter_code
_entity_poly.pdbx_strand_id
1 'polypeptide(L)' 'MDGCFWHGCPLHATRPKQNAEFWAEKIAKNQARDALVTRQLRANGWRVVRFWEHEMTKRYDRRLLARLRRVGLLSVS' A
#
# COMPACT_ATOMS: atom_id res chain seq x y z
N MET A 1 -1.01 0.62 -5.39
CA MET A 1 -0.23 -0.58 -5.01
C MET A 1 0.99 -0.07 -4.27
N ASP A 2 1.29 -0.65 -3.12
CA ASP A 2 2.35 -0.21 -2.23
C ASP A 2 3.50 -1.20 -2.30
N GLY A 3 4.62 -0.79 -2.89
CA GLY A 3 5.84 -1.59 -2.86
C GLY A 3 6.34 -1.77 -1.42
N CYS A 4 6.69 -3.01 -1.03
CA CYS A 4 6.99 -3.34 0.37
C CYS A 4 8.21 -2.59 0.86
N PHE A 5 9.24 -2.48 0.03
CA PHE A 5 10.43 -1.74 0.34
C PHE A 5 10.13 -0.24 0.46
N TRP A 6 9.56 0.36 -0.60
CA TRP A 6 9.40 1.81 -0.74
C TRP A 6 8.46 2.45 0.30
N HIS A 7 7.48 1.68 0.78
CA HIS A 7 6.44 2.15 1.70
C HIS A 7 6.55 1.52 3.09
N GLY A 8 7.62 0.76 3.36
CA GLY A 8 7.89 0.18 4.68
C GLY A 8 6.80 -0.80 5.14
N CYS A 9 6.54 -1.84 4.33
CA CYS A 9 5.65 -2.93 4.69
C CYS A 9 6.01 -3.55 6.05
N PRO A 10 5.03 -3.74 6.96
CA PRO A 10 5.31 -4.32 8.28
C PRO A 10 5.77 -5.78 8.25
N LEU A 11 5.56 -6.50 7.14
CA LEU A 11 5.90 -7.92 7.00
C LEU A 11 7.17 -8.17 6.16
N HIS A 12 7.36 -7.40 5.09
CA HIS A 12 8.37 -7.69 4.07
C HIS A 12 9.35 -6.54 3.82
N ALA A 13 9.21 -5.40 4.50
CA ALA A 13 10.19 -4.33 4.34
C ALA A 13 11.58 -4.81 4.78
N THR A 14 12.57 -4.54 3.94
CA THR A 14 13.97 -4.75 4.27
C THR A 14 14.58 -3.43 4.74
N ARG A 15 15.60 -3.52 5.59
CA ARG A 15 16.40 -2.38 6.05
C ARG A 15 17.80 -2.50 5.46
N PRO A 16 18.15 -1.73 4.41
CA PRO A 16 19.48 -1.78 3.83
C PRO A 16 20.55 -1.39 4.86
N LYS A 17 21.66 -2.14 4.90
CA LYS A 17 22.80 -1.81 5.76
C LYS A 17 23.62 -0.64 5.20
N GLN A 18 23.74 -0.56 3.88
CA GLN A 18 24.41 0.54 3.20
C GLN A 18 23.46 1.74 3.13
N ASN A 19 23.94 2.94 3.49
CA ASN A 19 23.15 4.18 3.54
C ASN A 19 21.88 4.04 4.42
N ALA A 20 22.00 3.33 5.54
CA ALA A 20 20.85 2.96 6.38
C ALA A 20 20.02 4.18 6.83
N GLU A 21 20.68 5.26 7.25
CA GLU A 21 20.01 6.50 7.69
C GLU A 21 19.21 7.15 6.56
N PHE A 22 19.82 7.29 5.39
CA PHE A 22 19.15 7.81 4.20
C PHE A 22 17.91 6.99 3.84
N TRP A 23 18.02 5.66 3.86
CA TRP A 23 16.88 4.79 3.53
C TRP A 23 15.78 4.85 4.59
N ALA A 24 16.13 4.89 5.87
CA ALA A 24 15.17 5.05 6.95
C ALA A 24 14.39 6.37 6.81
N GLU A 25 15.10 7.48 6.56
CA GLU A 25 14.48 8.79 6.36
C GLU A 25 13.59 8.82 5.11
N LYS A 26 14.08 8.27 3.99
CA LYS A 26 13.33 8.23 2.73
C LYS A 26 12.04 7.42 2.86
N ILE A 27 12.09 6.27 3.52
CA ILE A 27 10.90 5.42 3.76
C ILE A 27 9.93 6.13 4.70
N ALA A 28 10.41 6.77 5.77
CA ALA A 28 9.54 7.54 6.68
C ALA A 28 8.83 8.70 5.95
N LYS A 29 9.54 9.44 5.08
CA LYS A 29 8.94 10.49 4.24
C LYS A 29 7.89 9.93 3.28
N ASN A 30 8.12 8.76 2.69
CA ASN A 30 7.13 8.10 1.85
C ASN A 30 5.86 7.75 2.64
N GLN A 31 6.00 7.16 3.83
CA GLN A 31 4.86 6.82 4.68
C GLN A 31 4.05 8.06 5.13
N ALA A 32 4.74 9.16 5.46
CA ALA A 32 4.09 10.42 5.80
C ALA A 32 3.30 10.98 4.60
N ARG A 33 3.89 10.95 3.40
CA ARG A 33 3.22 11.34 2.15
C ARG A 33 2.03 10.45 1.83
N ASP A 34 2.13 9.15 2.07
CA ASP A 34 1.02 8.20 1.88
C ASP A 34 -0.19 8.52 2.75
N ALA A 35 0.06 8.84 4.02
CA ALA A 35 -0.98 9.25 4.96
C ALA A 35 -1.64 10.57 4.53
N LEU A 36 -0.84 11.56 4.11
CA LEU A 36 -1.32 12.84 3.59
C LEU A 36 -2.22 12.66 2.37
N VAL A 37 -1.74 11.96 1.34
CA VAL A 37 -2.48 11.75 0.09
C VAL A 37 -3.75 10.94 0.34
N THR A 38 -3.68 9.90 1.17
CA THR A 38 -4.86 9.11 1.54
C THR A 38 -5.92 9.98 2.21
N ARG A 39 -5.52 10.88 3.12
CA ARG A 39 -6.43 11.82 3.78
C ARG A 39 -7.06 12.78 2.77
N GLN A 40 -6.27 13.37 1.88
CA GLN A 40 -6.76 14.31 0.86
C GLN A 40 -7.74 13.64 -0.10
N LEU A 41 -7.42 12.45 -0.59
CA LEU A 41 -8.32 11.70 -1.48
C LEU A 41 -9.66 11.39 -0.78
N ARG A 42 -9.62 10.93 0.48
CA ARG A 42 -10.84 10.68 1.25
C ARG A 42 -11.66 11.95 1.49
N ALA A 43 -10.99 13.07 1.79
CA ALA A 43 -11.66 14.36 1.96
C ALA A 43 -12.34 14.83 0.67
N ASN A 44 -11.77 14.49 -0.49
CA ASN A 44 -12.33 14.77 -1.81
C ASN A 44 -13.37 13.72 -2.27
N GLY A 45 -13.90 12.91 -1.35
CA GLY A 45 -14.94 11.93 -1.64
C GLY A 45 -14.46 10.62 -2.28
N TRP A 46 -13.14 10.42 -2.44
CA TRP A 46 -12.63 9.19 -3.03
C TRP A 46 -12.58 8.06 -2.00
N ARG A 47 -13.06 6.88 -2.40
CA ARG A 47 -12.81 5.63 -1.68
C ARG A 47 -11.39 5.14 -1.99
N VAL A 48 -10.49 5.28 -1.01
CA VAL A 48 -9.10 4.82 -1.16
C VAL A 48 -8.96 3.37 -0.70
N VAL A 49 -8.51 2.50 -1.61
CA VAL A 49 -8.18 1.10 -1.33
C VAL A 49 -6.72 0.86 -1.69
N ARG A 50 -5.93 0.35 -0.74
CA ARG A 50 -4.50 0.08 -0.91
C ARG A 50 -4.21 -1.40 -0.69
N PHE A 51 -3.19 -1.86 -1.40
CA PHE A 51 -2.69 -3.24 -1.37
C PHE A 51 -1.18 -3.20 -1.44
N TRP A 52 -0.54 -4.09 -0.69
CA TRP A 52 0.89 -4.30 -0.76
C TRP A 52 1.26 -5.12 -2.00
N GLU A 53 2.45 -4.89 -2.57
CA GLU A 53 2.93 -5.66 -3.73
C GLU A 53 2.98 -7.17 -3.46
N HIS A 54 3.28 -7.59 -2.23
CA HIS A 54 3.35 -9.00 -1.87
C HIS A 54 1.96 -9.68 -1.84
N GLU A 55 0.88 -8.88 -1.79
CA GLU A 55 -0.49 -9.36 -1.95
C GLU A 55 -0.87 -9.55 -3.43
N MET A 56 0.03 -9.27 -4.38
CA MET A 56 -0.23 -9.26 -5.83
C MET A 56 0.50 -10.38 -6.59
N THR A 57 0.76 -11.52 -5.95
CA THR A 57 1.25 -12.73 -6.66
C THR A 57 0.09 -13.47 -7.32
N LYS A 58 0.36 -14.33 -8.33
CA LYS A 58 -0.66 -15.10 -9.09
C LYS A 58 -1.64 -15.92 -8.23
N ARG A 59 -1.32 -16.19 -6.96
CA ARG A 59 -2.18 -16.91 -6.01
C ARG A 59 -3.21 -16.01 -5.30
N TYR A 60 -3.05 -14.69 -5.34
CA TYR A 60 -3.79 -13.72 -4.52
C TYR A 60 -4.95 -13.01 -5.23
N ASP A 61 -5.23 -13.32 -6.49
CA ASP A 61 -6.40 -12.81 -7.21
C ASP A 61 -7.70 -13.00 -6.42
N ARG A 62 -7.87 -14.15 -5.74
CA ARG A 62 -9.08 -14.42 -4.96
C ARG A 62 -9.24 -13.49 -3.75
N ARG A 63 -8.13 -13.12 -3.08
CA ARG A 63 -8.16 -12.21 -1.91
C ARG A 63 -8.37 -10.77 -2.34
N LEU A 64 -7.72 -10.35 -3.42
CA LEU A 64 -7.93 -9.06 -4.07
C LEU A 64 -9.40 -8.90 -4.47
N LEU A 65 -9.93 -9.86 -5.23
CA LEU A 65 -11.34 -9.86 -5.67
C LEU A 65 -12.31 -9.86 -4.49
N ALA A 66 -12.05 -10.66 -3.44
CA ALA A 66 -12.89 -10.65 -2.23
C ALA A 66 -12.87 -9.30 -1.52
N ARG A 67 -11.70 -8.65 -1.43
CA ARG A 67 -11.58 -7.32 -0.81
C ARG A 67 -12.26 -6.24 -1.65
N LEU A 68 -12.09 -6.27 -2.97
CA LEU A 68 -12.77 -5.36 -3.92
C LEU A 68 -14.30 -5.50 -3.87
N ARG A 69 -14.82 -6.73 -3.75
CA ARG A 69 -16.25 -6.99 -3.51
C ARG A 69 -16.71 -6.40 -2.18
N ARG A 70 -15.97 -6.64 -1.09
CA ARG A 70 -16.31 -6.13 0.25
C ARG A 70 -16.36 -4.59 0.30
N VAL A 71 -15.49 -3.92 -0.45
CA VAL A 71 -15.46 -2.45 -0.54
C VAL A 71 -16.36 -1.91 -1.66
N GLY A 72 -17.20 -2.76 -2.26
CA GLY A 72 -18.21 -2.37 -3.26
C GLY A 72 -17.63 -1.84 -4.57
N LEU A 73 -16.38 -2.16 -4.91
CA LEU A 73 -15.71 -1.72 -6.14
C LEU A 73 -15.82 -2.75 -7.29
N LEU A 74 -16.48 -3.89 -7.04
CA LEU A 74 -16.84 -4.88 -8.05
C LEU A 74 -18.26 -5.39 -7.74
N SER A 75 -19.23 -5.03 -8.59
CA SER A 75 -20.56 -5.65 -8.62
C SER A 75 -20.50 -6.90 -9.48
N VAL A 76 -21.12 -7.99 -9.01
CA VAL A 76 -21.37 -9.17 -9.84
C VAL A 76 -22.64 -8.86 -10.63
N SER A 77 -22.54 -8.85 -11.96
CA SER A 77 -23.72 -8.97 -12.82
C SER A 77 -24.30 -10.37 -12.71
#